data_AF-A0A7S4AW86-F1
#
_entry.id   AF-A0A7S4AW86-F1
#
_cell.length_a   1.000
_cell.length_b   1.000
_cell.length_c   1.000
_cell.angle_alpha   90.00
_cell.angle_beta   90.00
_cell.angle_gamma   90.00
#
_symmetry.space_group_name_H-M   'P 1'
#
loop_
_entity.id
_entity.type
_entity.pdbx_description
1 polymer ?
#
loop_
_entity_poly.entity_id
_entity_poly.type
_entity_poly.pdbx_seq_one_letter_code
_entity_poly.pdbx_strand_id
1 'polypeptide(L)'
;MHRDLHNLNYFWDGDAMVTIFGWNMAVVYDPIAVIPIHHHNAPERLFPPEARTNTSAVHTSVYAYDVYTIGKLARGMIKSCCDWEQLERDATKVRNGSDIHLVLDRANKTATGFLEEAAAYDLVRYMMHPDPYQRPDTIAALQHPFFSVTNADDTNSEMIRSFQY
;
A
#
# COMPACT_ATOMS: atom_id res chain seq x y z
N MET A 1 -12.30 -9.15 8.38
CA MET A 1 -12.14 -8.08 7.38
C MET A 1 -12.63 -6.78 7.96
N HIS A 2 -11.95 -5.67 7.72
CA HIS A 2 -12.39 -4.33 8.13
C HIS A 2 -13.41 -3.75 7.15
N ARG A 3 -13.19 -3.89 5.83
CA ARG A 3 -14.12 -3.49 4.75
C ARG A 3 -14.45 -2.00 4.62
N ASP A 4 -13.80 -1.16 5.41
CA ASP A 4 -14.04 0.29 5.46
C ASP A 4 -12.74 1.04 5.79
N LEU A 5 -11.61 0.53 5.31
CA LEU A 5 -10.33 1.23 5.49
C LEU A 5 -10.29 2.47 4.59
N HIS A 6 -10.15 3.64 5.20
CA HIS A 6 -9.92 4.91 4.50
C HIS A 6 -9.25 5.91 5.45
N ASN A 7 -8.93 7.10 4.93
CA ASN A 7 -8.22 8.17 5.64
C ASN A 7 -8.92 8.72 6.90
N LEU A 8 -10.17 8.32 7.18
CA LEU A 8 -10.86 8.70 8.42
C LEU A 8 -11.00 7.53 9.38
N ASN A 9 -10.46 6.34 9.06
CA ASN A 9 -10.56 5.11 9.84
C ASN A 9 -9.16 4.58 10.24
N TYR A 10 -8.14 5.43 10.13
CA TYR A 10 -6.89 5.26 10.84
C TYR A 10 -6.41 6.63 11.34
N PHE A 11 -5.67 6.64 12.45
CA PHE A 11 -5.00 7.83 12.93
C PHE A 11 -3.58 7.50 13.35
N TRP A 12 -2.71 8.49 13.22
CA TRP A 12 -1.37 8.46 13.77
C TRP A 12 -1.37 9.34 15.01
N ASP A 13 -0.95 8.79 16.15
CA ASP A 13 -0.95 9.48 17.44
C ASP A 13 0.28 10.38 17.67
N GLY A 14 1.24 10.41 16.74
CA GLY A 14 2.48 11.15 16.85
C GLY A 14 3.64 10.37 17.49
N ASP A 15 3.36 9.29 18.22
CA ASP A 15 4.34 8.43 18.89
C ASP A 15 4.73 7.22 18.02
N ALA A 16 4.73 7.43 16.70
CA ALA A 16 4.92 6.38 15.69
C ALA A 16 3.92 5.22 15.73
N MET A 17 2.77 5.34 16.43
CA MET A 17 1.73 4.30 16.38
C MET A 17 0.61 4.67 15.42
N VAL A 18 0.26 3.71 14.56
CA VAL A 18 -0.92 3.80 13.69
C VAL A 18 -2.03 2.94 14.28
N THR A 19 -3.16 3.56 14.59
CA THR A 19 -4.34 2.86 15.11
C THR A 19 -5.43 2.82 14.05
N ILE A 20 -6.00 1.62 13.83
CA ILE A 20 -7.11 1.38 12.91
C ILE A 20 -8.44 1.35 13.71
N PHE A 21 -9.46 2.02 13.21
CA PHE A 21 -10.79 2.10 13.82
C PHE A 21 -11.90 2.15 12.76
N GLY A 22 -13.16 2.16 13.17
CA GLY A 22 -14.30 2.09 12.23
C GLY A 22 -14.76 0.67 11.93
N TRP A 23 -14.75 -0.19 12.96
CA TRP A 23 -15.08 -1.62 12.87
C TRP A 23 -16.56 -1.94 12.60
N ASN A 24 -17.42 -0.95 12.36
CA ASN A 24 -18.87 -1.15 12.17
C ASN A 24 -19.21 -2.01 10.95
N MET A 25 -18.33 -2.01 9.93
CA MET A 25 -18.46 -2.83 8.73
C MET A 25 -17.63 -4.11 8.78
N ALA A 26 -16.94 -4.34 9.91
CA ALA A 26 -16.07 -5.48 10.04
C ALA A 26 -16.88 -6.76 10.17
N VAL A 27 -16.36 -7.82 9.56
CA VAL A 27 -16.98 -9.15 9.60
C VAL A 27 -15.93 -10.20 9.93
N VAL A 28 -16.37 -11.20 10.69
CA VAL A 28 -15.64 -12.46 10.84
C VAL A 28 -15.60 -13.14 9.49
N TYR A 29 -14.43 -13.60 9.09
CA TYR A 29 -14.28 -14.37 7.87
C TYR A 29 -14.90 -15.75 8.05
N ASP A 30 -15.73 -16.15 7.10
CA ASP A 30 -16.15 -17.53 6.94
C ASP A 30 -15.78 -17.97 5.51
N PRO A 31 -14.91 -18.98 5.34
CA PRO A 31 -14.47 -19.47 4.03
C PRO A 31 -15.59 -20.12 3.20
N ILE A 32 -16.77 -20.34 3.78
CA ILE A 32 -17.93 -20.98 3.16
C ILE A 32 -19.08 -19.98 2.98
N ALA A 33 -19.13 -18.91 3.79
CA ALA A 33 -20.19 -17.92 3.69
C ALA A 33 -19.95 -16.92 2.56
N VAL A 34 -21.00 -16.76 1.75
CA VAL A 34 -21.17 -15.66 0.81
C VAL A 34 -21.49 -14.41 1.62
N ILE A 35 -20.51 -13.55 1.88
CA ILE A 35 -20.71 -12.31 2.64
C ILE A 35 -21.01 -11.15 1.66
N PRO A 36 -22.21 -10.53 1.72
CA PRO A 36 -22.52 -9.38 0.88
C PRO A 36 -21.60 -8.19 1.19
N ILE A 37 -21.06 -7.57 0.14
CA ILE A 37 -20.25 -6.36 0.26
C ILE A 37 -21.18 -5.14 0.32
N HIS A 38 -21.61 -4.77 1.52
CA HIS A 38 -22.16 -3.45 1.81
C HIS A 38 -21.04 -2.42 1.88
N HIS A 39 -21.19 -1.33 1.12
CA HIS A 39 -20.24 -0.24 0.97
C HIS A 39 -20.86 1.04 1.53
N HIS A 40 -20.81 1.24 2.84
CA HIS A 40 -21.59 2.34 3.42
C HIS A 40 -20.86 3.67 3.58
N ASN A 41 -19.52 3.77 3.55
CA ASN A 41 -18.85 5.08 3.74
C ASN A 41 -17.51 5.27 3.01
N ALA A 42 -16.73 4.23 2.75
CA ALA A 42 -15.50 4.38 1.97
C ALA A 42 -15.75 4.79 0.50
N PRO A 43 -14.94 5.72 -0.07
CA PRO A 43 -15.02 6.09 -1.48
C PRO A 43 -14.82 4.90 -2.41
N GLU A 44 -15.70 4.71 -3.41
CA GLU A 44 -15.62 3.58 -4.38
C GLU A 44 -14.27 3.44 -5.09
N ARG A 45 -13.52 4.54 -5.19
CA ARG A 45 -12.17 4.56 -5.77
C ARG A 45 -11.15 3.77 -4.96
N LEU A 46 -11.41 3.49 -3.69
CA LEU A 46 -10.53 2.72 -2.80
C LEU A 46 -10.81 1.21 -2.86
N PHE A 47 -11.99 0.82 -3.33
CA PHE A 47 -12.37 -0.59 -3.40
C PHE A 47 -11.54 -1.37 -4.41
N PRO A 48 -11.23 -2.64 -4.10
CA PRO A 48 -10.58 -3.51 -5.05
C PRO A 48 -11.51 -3.82 -6.23
N PRO A 49 -10.96 -4.19 -7.40
CA PRO A 49 -11.75 -4.39 -8.61
C PRO A 49 -12.89 -5.40 -8.45
N GLU A 50 -12.65 -6.49 -7.72
CA GLU A 50 -13.61 -7.57 -7.45
C GLU A 50 -14.83 -7.11 -6.63
N ALA A 51 -14.73 -5.99 -5.90
CA ALA A 51 -15.85 -5.45 -5.16
C ALA A 51 -16.88 -4.75 -6.05
N ARG A 52 -16.49 -4.35 -7.27
CA ARG A 52 -17.35 -3.61 -8.21
C ARG A 52 -18.25 -4.54 -9.02
N THR A 53 -17.90 -5.81 -9.13
CA THR A 53 -18.62 -6.80 -9.96
C THR A 53 -19.79 -7.48 -9.23
N ASN A 54 -20.12 -7.02 -8.01
CA ASN A 54 -21.22 -7.54 -7.19
C ASN A 54 -21.21 -9.07 -7.02
N THR A 55 -20.01 -9.66 -7.07
CA THR A 55 -19.82 -11.08 -6.83
C THR A 55 -19.80 -11.28 -5.34
N SER A 56 -20.94 -11.75 -4.81
CA SER A 56 -21.13 -12.18 -3.42
C SER A 56 -20.11 -13.24 -2.95
N ALA A 57 -19.30 -13.75 -3.88
CA ALA A 57 -18.20 -14.68 -3.67
C ALA A 57 -16.84 -13.97 -3.83
N VAL A 58 -16.44 -13.14 -2.85
CA VAL A 58 -15.00 -12.92 -2.64
C VAL A 58 -14.47 -14.13 -1.86
N HIS A 59 -14.42 -15.29 -2.52
CA HIS A 59 -13.70 -16.49 -2.06
C HIS A 59 -12.18 -16.35 -2.23
N THR A 60 -11.72 -15.17 -2.63
CA THR A 60 -10.36 -14.90 -3.04
C THR A 60 -9.67 -14.15 -1.91
N SER A 61 -8.98 -14.86 -1.02
CA SER A 61 -8.12 -14.30 0.04
C SER A 61 -8.76 -13.09 0.73
N VAL A 62 -9.54 -13.32 1.78
CA VAL A 62 -10.17 -12.23 2.54
C VAL A 62 -9.16 -11.20 3.09
N TYR A 63 -7.88 -11.57 3.17
CA TYR A 63 -6.76 -10.67 3.43
C TYR A 63 -6.48 -9.69 2.28
N ALA A 64 -6.70 -10.10 1.03
CA ALA A 64 -6.45 -9.30 -0.17
C ALA A 64 -7.31 -8.02 -0.23
N TYR A 65 -8.53 -8.01 0.33
CA TYR A 65 -9.41 -6.84 0.26
C TYR A 65 -8.83 -5.64 1.01
N ASP A 66 -8.54 -5.84 2.30
CA ASP A 66 -7.99 -4.80 3.16
C ASP A 66 -6.56 -4.44 2.70
N VAL A 67 -5.76 -5.43 2.25
CA VAL A 67 -4.42 -5.20 1.67
C VAL A 67 -4.47 -4.29 0.44
N TYR A 68 -5.40 -4.49 -0.49
CA TYR A 68 -5.55 -3.59 -1.64
C TYR A 68 -5.84 -2.16 -1.20
N THR A 69 -6.74 -2.04 -0.23
CA THR A 69 -7.16 -0.73 0.29
C THR A 69 -5.99 -0.02 0.96
N ILE A 70 -5.17 -0.75 1.72
CA ILE A 70 -3.91 -0.22 2.29
C ILE A 70 -2.95 0.21 1.17
N GLY A 71 -2.78 -0.60 0.12
CA GLY A 71 -1.97 -0.23 -1.05
C GLY A 71 -2.45 1.06 -1.72
N LYS A 72 -3.76 1.26 -1.82
CA LYS A 72 -4.36 2.50 -2.35
C LYS A 72 -4.09 3.72 -1.46
N LEU A 73 -4.14 3.55 -0.14
CA LEU A 73 -3.80 4.59 0.82
C LEU A 73 -2.30 4.94 0.72
N ALA A 74 -1.42 3.94 0.70
CA ALA A 74 0.02 4.11 0.54
C ALA A 74 0.38 4.79 -0.79
N ARG A 75 -0.26 4.41 -1.91
CA ARG A 75 -0.12 5.12 -3.19
C ARG A 75 -0.50 6.60 -3.07
N GLY A 76 -1.56 6.89 -2.32
CA GLY A 76 -2.00 8.26 -2.05
C GLY A 76 -0.93 9.07 -1.31
N MET A 77 -0.33 8.49 -0.27
CA MET A 77 0.76 9.11 0.49
C MET A 77 1.99 9.36 -0.39
N ILE A 78 2.41 8.37 -1.18
CA ILE A 78 3.59 8.50 -2.06
C ILE A 78 3.36 9.56 -3.12
N LYS A 79 2.16 9.62 -3.74
CA LYS A 79 1.80 10.68 -4.71
C LYS A 79 1.86 12.10 -4.13
N SER A 80 1.69 12.25 -2.81
CA SER A 80 1.82 13.55 -2.15
C SER A 80 3.28 13.94 -1.89
N CYS A 81 4.20 12.97 -1.87
CA CYS A 81 5.62 13.18 -1.60
C CYS A 81 6.49 13.18 -2.87
N CYS A 82 6.08 12.48 -3.93
CA CYS A 82 6.85 12.36 -5.17
C CYS A 82 5.97 12.15 -6.41
N ASP A 83 6.56 12.38 -7.60
CA ASP A 83 5.95 12.09 -8.90
C ASP A 83 5.90 10.57 -9.11
N TRP A 84 4.73 9.98 -8.80
CA TRP A 84 4.45 8.55 -8.92
C TRP A 84 4.68 8.03 -10.34
N GLU A 85 4.27 8.79 -11.36
CA GLU A 85 4.42 8.39 -12.75
C GLU A 85 5.91 8.38 -13.17
N GLN A 86 6.72 9.29 -12.63
CA GLN A 86 8.18 9.27 -12.82
C GLN A 86 8.82 8.08 -12.09
N LEU A 87 8.41 7.81 -10.86
CA LEU A 87 8.91 6.68 -10.07
C LEU A 87 8.62 5.34 -10.76
N GLU A 88 7.41 5.16 -11.28
CA GLU A 88 7.02 3.99 -12.08
C GLU A 88 7.93 3.80 -13.31
N ARG A 89 8.21 4.87 -14.04
CA ARG A 89 9.11 4.83 -15.21
C ARG A 89 10.52 4.41 -14.80
N ASP A 90 11.04 4.99 -13.72
CA ASP A 90 12.42 4.75 -13.32
C ASP A 90 12.61 3.36 -12.72
N ALA A 91 11.68 2.90 -11.88
CA ALA A 91 11.65 1.52 -11.40
C ALA A 91 11.57 0.50 -12.56
N THR A 92 10.79 0.80 -13.60
CA THR A 92 10.68 -0.07 -14.79
C THR A 92 11.98 -0.11 -15.60
N LYS A 93 12.68 1.01 -15.76
CA LYS A 93 13.99 1.05 -16.45
C LYS A 93 15.03 0.18 -15.75
N VAL A 94 15.12 0.30 -14.43
CA VAL A 94 16.07 -0.48 -13.62
C VAL A 94 15.74 -1.97 -13.73
N ARG A 95 14.46 -2.35 -13.63
CA ARG A 95 14.02 -3.74 -13.82
C ARG A 95 14.39 -4.29 -15.20
N ASN A 96 14.35 -3.46 -16.24
CA ASN A 96 14.69 -3.84 -17.60
C ASN A 96 16.21 -3.81 -17.88
N GLY A 97 17.05 -3.66 -16.85
CA GLY A 97 18.51 -3.71 -16.97
C GLY A 97 19.17 -2.41 -17.41
N SER A 98 18.48 -1.27 -17.28
CA SER A 98 19.12 0.05 -17.49
C SER A 98 20.13 0.34 -16.37
N ASP A 99 21.19 1.06 -16.70
CA ASP A 99 22.21 1.47 -15.72
C ASP A 99 21.59 2.37 -14.65
N ILE A 100 21.63 1.89 -13.40
CA ILE A 100 21.09 2.59 -12.23
C ILE A 100 21.76 3.96 -12.05
N HIS A 101 23.05 4.11 -12.41
CA HIS A 101 23.75 5.38 -12.29
C HIS A 101 23.13 6.48 -13.16
N LEU A 102 22.68 6.14 -14.38
CA LEU A 102 22.00 7.09 -15.26
C LEU A 102 20.64 7.53 -14.73
N VAL A 103 19.95 6.65 -14.00
CA VAL A 103 18.67 6.97 -13.36
C VAL A 103 18.90 7.90 -12.15
N LEU A 104 19.91 7.61 -11.34
CA LEU A 104 20.27 8.40 -10.16
C LEU A 104 20.72 9.81 -10.53
N ASP A 105 21.63 9.94 -11.51
CA ASP A 105 22.14 11.24 -11.99
C ASP A 105 21.01 12.12 -12.53
N ARG A 106 20.05 11.52 -13.24
CA ARG A 106 18.90 12.25 -13.77
C ARG A 106 17.90 12.65 -12.69
N ALA A 107 17.72 11.81 -11.68
CA ALA A 107 16.79 12.05 -10.58
C ALA A 107 17.37 12.97 -9.49
N ASN A 108 18.69 13.24 -9.52
CA ASN A 108 19.42 13.90 -8.45
C ASN A 108 19.18 13.22 -7.09
N LYS A 109 19.20 11.88 -7.08
CA LYS A 109 18.93 11.05 -5.89
C LYS A 109 20.17 10.27 -5.48
N THR A 110 20.28 10.00 -4.19
CA THR A 110 21.23 9.00 -3.68
C THR A 110 20.77 7.60 -4.11
N ALA A 111 21.72 6.67 -4.24
CA ALA A 111 21.40 5.27 -4.55
C ALA A 111 20.43 4.67 -3.52
N THR A 112 20.61 5.01 -2.23
CA THR A 112 19.73 4.57 -1.14
C THR A 112 18.32 5.12 -1.27
N GLY A 113 18.16 6.44 -1.44
CA GLY A 113 16.83 7.06 -1.56
C GLY A 113 16.05 6.57 -2.77
N PHE A 114 16.74 6.28 -3.89
CA PHE A 114 16.10 5.65 -5.04
C PHE A 114 15.66 4.21 -4.76
N LEU A 115 16.48 3.41 -4.06
CA LEU A 115 16.14 2.02 -3.72
C LEU A 115 14.94 1.96 -2.77
N GLU A 116 14.85 2.87 -1.80
CA GLU A 116 13.69 2.99 -0.90
C GLU A 116 12.40 3.29 -1.66
N GLU A 117 12.42 4.30 -2.52
CA GLU A 117 11.27 4.66 -3.33
C GLU A 117 10.89 3.55 -4.32
N ALA A 118 11.87 2.89 -4.94
CA ALA A 118 11.64 1.77 -5.84
C ALA A 118 11.01 0.58 -5.10
N ALA A 119 11.49 0.28 -3.89
CA ALA A 119 10.92 -0.76 -3.04
C ALA A 119 9.51 -0.41 -2.55
N ALA A 120 9.24 0.87 -2.24
CA ALA A 120 7.92 1.37 -1.87
C ALA A 120 6.94 1.23 -3.03
N TYR A 121 7.36 1.63 -4.24
CA TYR A 121 6.59 1.47 -5.46
C TYR A 121 6.25 0.00 -5.73
N ASP A 122 7.23 -0.89 -5.62
CA ASP A 122 7.05 -2.32 -5.85
C ASP A 122 6.09 -2.95 -4.82
N LEU A 123 6.22 -2.59 -3.54
CA LEU A 123 5.29 -3.03 -2.49
C LEU A 123 3.85 -2.59 -2.80
N VAL A 124 3.66 -1.32 -3.12
CA VAL A 124 2.33 -0.78 -3.43
C VAL A 124 1.73 -1.45 -4.66
N ARG A 125 2.54 -1.71 -5.69
CA ARG A 125 2.12 -2.46 -6.87
C ARG A 125 1.71 -3.89 -6.52
N TYR A 126 2.49 -4.56 -5.67
CA TYR A 126 2.24 -5.92 -5.21
C TYR A 126 0.90 -6.00 -4.44
N MET A 127 0.69 -5.08 -3.48
CA MET A 127 -0.57 -4.97 -2.72
C MET A 127 -1.77 -4.58 -3.58
N MET A 128 -1.57 -3.82 -4.66
CA MET A 128 -2.64 -3.38 -5.56
C MET A 128 -2.86 -4.29 -6.76
N HIS A 129 -2.41 -5.55 -6.71
CA HIS A 129 -2.61 -6.48 -7.82
C HIS A 129 -4.11 -6.63 -8.16
N PRO A 130 -4.51 -6.52 -9.44
CA PRO A 130 -5.94 -6.55 -9.83
C PRO A 130 -6.57 -7.92 -9.61
N ASP A 131 -5.82 -8.99 -9.82
CA ASP A 131 -6.24 -10.34 -9.46
C ASP A 131 -6.00 -10.58 -7.96
N PRO A 132 -7.05 -10.81 -7.14
CA PRO A 132 -6.94 -11.03 -5.71
C PRO A 132 -6.18 -12.31 -5.32
N TYR A 133 -6.07 -13.31 -6.22
CA TYR A 133 -5.29 -14.52 -5.95
C TYR A 133 -3.78 -14.31 -6.07
N GLN A 134 -3.37 -13.26 -6.77
CA GLN A 134 -1.97 -12.87 -6.94
C GLN A 134 -1.57 -11.73 -5.98
N ARG A 135 -2.53 -11.19 -5.23
CA ARG A 135 -2.31 -10.16 -4.23
C ARG A 135 -1.73 -10.80 -2.95
N PRO A 136 -0.75 -10.18 -2.29
CA PRO A 136 -0.25 -10.68 -1.02
C PRO A 136 -1.34 -10.67 0.04
N ASP A 137 -1.21 -11.58 1.01
CA ASP A 137 -1.79 -11.34 2.33
C ASP A 137 -0.89 -10.41 3.16
N THR A 138 -1.34 -10.05 4.36
CA THR A 138 -0.59 -9.13 5.22
C THR A 138 0.79 -9.67 5.61
N ILE A 139 0.94 -10.99 5.83
CA ILE A 139 2.21 -11.57 6.25
C ILE A 139 3.21 -11.53 5.10
N ALA A 140 2.79 -11.91 3.89
CA ALA A 140 3.61 -11.82 2.69
C ALA A 140 4.01 -10.38 2.36
N ALA A 141 3.10 -9.41 2.54
CA ALA A 141 3.40 -7.99 2.36
C ALA A 141 4.47 -7.49 3.35
N LEU A 142 4.41 -7.93 4.62
CA LEU A 142 5.41 -7.56 5.65
C LEU A 142 6.80 -8.15 5.39
N GLN A 143 6.89 -9.23 4.61
CA GLN A 143 8.16 -9.83 4.19
C GLN A 143 8.78 -9.15 2.96
N HIS A 144 8.12 -8.12 2.41
CA HIS A 144 8.59 -7.41 1.22
C HIS A 144 9.92 -6.66 1.49
N PRO A 145 10.87 -6.63 0.53
CA PRO A 145 12.16 -5.95 0.69
C PRO A 145 12.08 -4.49 1.14
N PHE A 146 10.98 -3.80 0.87
CA PHE A 146 10.71 -2.44 1.38
C PHE A 146 10.96 -2.33 2.89
N PHE A 147 10.46 -3.28 3.68
CA PHE A 147 10.64 -3.27 5.13
C PHE A 147 12.07 -3.63 5.54
N SER A 148 12.83 -4.34 4.70
CA SER A 148 14.24 -4.65 4.96
C SER A 148 15.19 -3.48 4.64
N VAL A 149 14.87 -2.70 3.60
CA VAL A 149 15.66 -1.52 3.19
C VAL A 149 15.45 -0.38 4.19
N THR A 150 14.23 -0.20 4.68
CA THR A 150 13.87 0.89 5.61
C THR A 150 14.32 0.63 7.05
N ASN A 151 14.26 -0.62 7.53
CA ASN A 151 14.76 -0.97 8.87
C ASN A 151 16.30 -0.84 9.01
N ALA A 152 17.03 -0.64 7.91
CA ALA A 152 18.46 -0.35 7.96
C ALA A 152 18.76 1.10 8.44
N ASP A 153 17.77 2.00 8.37
CA ASP A 153 17.91 3.45 8.56
C ASP A 153 17.05 4.02 9.73
N ASP A 154 16.61 3.18 10.67
CA ASP A 154 15.85 3.55 11.90
C ASP A 154 16.55 4.58 12.82
N THR A 155 17.70 5.15 12.42
CA THR A 155 18.31 6.33 13.04
C THR A 155 17.81 7.67 12.50
N ASN A 156 17.10 7.75 11.36
CA ASN A 156 16.69 9.03 10.77
C ASN A 156 15.21 9.36 10.97
N SER A 157 14.96 9.85 12.19
CA SER A 157 13.71 10.42 12.73
C SER A 157 13.30 11.78 12.10
N GLU A 158 13.47 11.96 10.78
CA GLU A 158 13.14 13.24 10.12
C GLU A 158 11.66 13.37 9.71
N MET A 159 10.92 12.27 9.55
CA MET A 159 9.48 12.34 9.26
C MET A 159 8.64 12.83 10.46
N ILE A 160 9.20 12.81 11.67
CA ILE A 160 8.57 13.30 12.91
C ILE A 160 8.52 14.84 12.94
N ARG A 161 9.37 15.54 12.18
CA ARG A 161 9.47 17.01 12.23
C ARG A 161 8.62 17.74 11.19
N SER A 162 8.14 17.07 10.14
CA SER A 162 7.46 17.74 9.02
C SER A 162 5.94 17.95 9.22
N PHE A 163 5.35 17.39 10.29
CA PHE A 163 3.91 17.52 10.59
C PHE A 163 3.59 18.36 11.85
N GLN A 164 4.56 19.12 12.38
CA GLN A 164 4.40 19.97 13.57
C GLN A 164 4.10 21.46 13.28
N TYR A 165 3.50 21.81 12.12
CA TYR A 165 3.04 23.18 11.85
C TYR A 165 1.55 23.23 11.52
#